data_AF-A0A399G9J6-F1
#
_entry.id   AF-A0A399G9J6-F1
#
_cell.length_a   1.000
_cell.length_b   1.000
_cell.length_c   1.000
_cell.angle_alpha   90.00
_cell.angle_beta   90.00
_cell.angle_gamma   90.00
#
_symmetry.space_group_name_H-M   'P 1'
#
loop_
_entity.id
_entity.type
_entity.pdbx_description
1 polymer ?
#
loop_
_entity_poly.entity_id
_entity_poly.type
_entity_poly.pdbx_seq_one_letter_code
_entity_poly.pdbx_strand_id
1 'polypeptide(L)'
;MIVQFETHKPNASSGIRLCHTSCNLLDVGTLESYLATVRGWLAEHPYEVIAIMMGNNNGDDTKIPATDYVAPFQDSGMMEYLWTPPSATMNLTDWPTLAEMIIKNKRVVVMLDYNADQSQVPWLLNEWNYQWQTPFSPTNPAFPCTEQRPPNQAEDVSRNRMYLMNHNLNIEVSLPGVSSILIPAYSLLDQVNAVSGNGSVGLNVQNCEKMWDRPPNWILVDYYNFGNFNGSVFQVAATANNVTYNDQSCCGTEDTSAAHALRSQGFFVASVLVGVFLLW
;
A
#
# COMPACT_ATOMS: atom_id res chain seq x y z
N MET A 1 1.95 -10.40 4.32
CA MET A 1 1.09 -9.27 3.88
C MET A 1 1.93 -8.02 3.70
N ILE A 2 1.58 -7.09 2.80
CA ILE A 2 2.20 -5.76 2.73
C ILE A 2 1.17 -4.70 3.16
N VAL A 3 1.62 -3.69 3.88
CA VAL A 3 0.88 -2.44 4.10
C VAL A 3 1.66 -1.29 3.48
N GLN A 4 0.95 -0.41 2.78
CA GLN A 4 1.53 0.75 2.11
C GLN A 4 0.78 2.01 2.55
N PHE A 5 1.53 3.07 2.82
CA PHE A 5 0.99 4.39 3.16
C PHE A 5 2.03 5.48 2.89
N GLU A 6 1.59 6.73 2.88
CA GLU A 6 2.48 7.89 2.77
C GLU A 6 2.75 8.50 4.15
N THR A 7 3.99 8.90 4.36
CA THR A 7 4.44 9.57 5.57
C THR A 7 4.73 11.03 5.26
N HIS A 8 4.19 11.92 6.07
CA HIS A 8 4.37 13.36 5.95
C HIS A 8 4.87 13.98 7.24
N LYS A 9 5.73 14.99 7.11
CA LYS A 9 6.17 15.83 8.23
C LYS A 9 5.81 17.30 7.96
N PRO A 10 4.65 17.79 8.45
CA PRO A 10 4.15 19.14 8.14
C PRO A 10 5.10 20.28 8.50
N ASN A 11 5.96 20.10 9.50
CA ASN A 11 7.03 21.02 9.87
C ASN A 11 8.09 20.30 10.71
N ALA A 12 9.25 20.93 10.90
CA ALA A 12 10.40 20.32 11.58
C ALA A 12 10.11 19.81 13.01
N SER A 13 9.15 20.43 13.70
CA SER A 13 8.77 20.08 15.08
C SER A 13 7.61 19.07 15.15
N SER A 14 6.95 18.77 14.04
CA SER A 14 5.87 17.79 13.98
C SER A 14 6.44 16.36 14.01
N GLY A 15 5.74 15.45 14.69
CA GLY A 15 5.93 14.02 14.46
C GLY A 15 5.59 13.64 13.01
N ILE A 16 6.10 12.49 12.57
CA ILE A 16 5.75 11.91 11.27
C ILE A 16 4.29 11.43 11.31
N ARG A 17 3.51 11.82 10.30
CA ARG A 17 2.08 11.56 10.19
C ARG A 17 1.76 10.71 8.97
N LEU A 18 0.65 9.99 9.02
CA LEU A 18 0.12 9.24 7.89
C LEU A 18 -0.94 10.10 7.20
N CYS A 19 -0.60 10.60 6.02
CA CYS A 19 -1.44 11.54 5.28
C CYS A 19 -1.62 11.05 3.83
N HIS A 20 -2.67 11.48 3.14
CA HIS A 20 -2.84 11.18 1.71
C HIS A 20 -2.56 12.44 0.91
N THR A 21 -1.45 12.48 0.17
CA THR A 21 -0.94 13.65 -0.60
C THR A 21 -0.53 14.84 0.28
N SER A 22 -1.33 15.20 1.29
CA SER A 22 -1.00 16.21 2.31
C SER A 22 -1.86 16.00 3.55
N CYS A 23 -1.39 16.45 4.71
CA CYS A 23 -2.16 16.34 5.96
C CYS A 23 -3.38 17.27 6.03
N ASN A 24 -3.53 18.20 5.07
CA ASN A 24 -4.75 19.00 4.95
C ASN A 24 -5.87 18.24 4.21
N LEU A 25 -5.51 17.30 3.34
CA LEU A 25 -6.48 16.52 2.57
C LEU A 25 -7.03 15.36 3.41
N LEU A 26 -6.13 14.55 3.96
CA LEU A 26 -6.46 13.46 4.86
C LEU A 26 -5.28 13.19 5.79
N ASP A 27 -5.56 13.10 7.07
CA ASP A 27 -4.60 12.82 8.13
C ASP A 27 -5.22 11.79 9.08
N VAL A 28 -4.59 10.62 9.16
CA VAL A 28 -5.09 9.49 9.96
C VAL A 28 -4.27 9.23 11.21
N GLY A 29 -3.42 10.19 11.62
CA GLY A 29 -2.66 10.12 12.86
C GLY A 29 -1.15 9.99 12.67
N THR A 30 -0.44 9.71 13.77
CA THR A 30 1.02 9.60 13.76
C THR A 30 1.48 8.22 13.29
N LEU A 31 2.65 8.17 12.66
CA LEU A 31 3.32 6.92 12.30
C LEU A 31 3.52 6.02 13.53
N GLU A 32 3.94 6.61 14.67
CA GLU A 32 4.10 5.91 15.94
C GLU A 32 2.81 5.20 16.38
N SER A 33 1.67 5.88 16.37
CA SER A 33 0.38 5.30 16.79
C SER A 33 -0.05 4.15 15.88
N TYR A 34 0.20 4.28 14.57
CA TYR A 34 -0.07 3.20 13.63
C TYR A 34 0.84 2.00 13.87
N LEU A 35 2.14 2.24 14.03
CA LEU A 35 3.12 1.18 14.33
C LEU A 35 2.81 0.48 15.65
N ALA A 36 2.32 1.19 16.68
CA ALA A 36 1.89 0.57 17.93
C ALA A 36 0.70 -0.38 17.73
N THR A 37 -0.24 -0.02 16.85
CA THR A 37 -1.35 -0.90 16.44
C THR A 37 -0.83 -2.15 15.75
N VAL A 38 0.05 -1.99 14.75
CA VAL A 38 0.66 -3.12 14.03
C VAL A 38 1.46 -4.02 14.96
N ARG A 39 2.21 -3.43 15.91
CA ARG A 39 2.97 -4.15 16.92
C ARG A 39 2.06 -4.99 17.82
N GLY A 40 0.92 -4.43 18.24
CA GLY A 40 -0.09 -5.17 19.00
C GLY A 40 -0.61 -6.38 18.24
N TRP A 41 -0.96 -6.18 16.96
CA TRP A 41 -1.41 -7.27 16.09
C TRP A 41 -0.32 -8.34 15.91
N LEU A 42 0.94 -7.96 15.68
CA LEU A 42 2.05 -8.91 15.54
C LEU A 42 2.30 -9.74 16.80
N ALA A 43 2.03 -9.20 17.99
CA ALA A 43 2.18 -9.91 19.26
C ALA A 43 1.13 -11.04 19.40
N GLU A 44 -0.08 -10.83 18.87
CA GLU A 44 -1.15 -11.82 18.86
C GLU A 44 -1.02 -12.83 17.69
N HIS A 45 -0.21 -12.50 16.68
CA HIS A 45 -0.03 -13.29 15.46
C HIS A 45 1.46 -13.65 15.26
N PRO A 46 2.00 -14.62 16.04
CA PRO A 46 3.44 -14.89 16.10
C PRO A 46 4.02 -15.51 14.82
N TYR A 47 3.18 -16.06 13.94
CA TYR A 47 3.58 -16.70 12.69
C TYR A 47 3.48 -15.79 11.47
N GLU A 48 3.04 -14.55 11.65
CA GLU A 48 2.83 -13.62 10.54
C GLU A 48 4.09 -12.83 10.23
N VAL A 49 4.33 -12.61 8.94
CA VAL A 49 5.42 -11.76 8.42
C VAL A 49 4.79 -10.67 7.55
N ILE A 50 5.20 -9.43 7.81
CA ILE A 50 4.69 -8.27 7.11
C ILE A 50 5.81 -7.44 6.47
N ALA A 51 5.45 -6.76 5.39
CA ALA A 51 6.23 -5.66 4.85
C ALA A 51 5.48 -4.34 5.07
N ILE A 52 6.22 -3.29 5.40
CA ILE A 52 5.73 -1.92 5.51
C ILE A 52 6.44 -1.11 4.43
N MET A 53 5.69 -0.54 3.50
CA MET A 53 6.21 0.34 2.46
C MET A 53 5.72 1.77 2.70
N MET A 54 6.66 2.69 2.84
CA MET A 54 6.37 4.09 3.16
C MET A 54 6.75 4.99 1.98
N GLY A 55 5.81 5.82 1.54
CA GLY A 55 6.10 6.99 0.73
C GLY A 55 6.67 8.11 1.60
N ASN A 56 7.75 8.77 1.19
CA ASN A 56 8.39 9.83 1.96
C ASN A 56 8.02 11.21 1.42
N ASN A 57 7.11 11.92 2.10
CA ASN A 57 6.74 13.29 1.76
C ASN A 57 6.36 13.38 0.26
N ASN A 58 5.40 12.56 -0.16
CA ASN A 58 5.00 12.42 -1.56
C ASN A 58 4.44 13.75 -2.06
N GLY A 59 4.95 14.25 -3.19
CA GLY A 59 4.57 15.56 -3.72
C GLY A 59 5.23 16.78 -3.04
N ASP A 60 6.00 16.59 -1.96
CA ASP A 60 6.77 17.66 -1.32
C ASP A 60 8.22 17.71 -1.82
N ASP A 61 8.77 18.93 -1.92
CA ASP A 61 10.17 19.16 -2.37
C ASP A 61 11.21 18.66 -1.36
N THR A 62 10.83 18.52 -0.09
CA THR A 62 11.73 18.09 0.99
C THR A 62 11.37 16.70 1.45
N LYS A 63 12.37 15.82 1.60
CA LYS A 63 12.19 14.47 2.13
C LYS A 63 12.50 14.42 3.63
N ILE A 64 11.77 13.59 4.36
CA ILE A 64 12.03 13.35 5.78
C ILE A 64 13.38 12.61 5.88
N PRO A 65 14.33 13.06 6.74
CA PRO A 65 15.56 12.35 7.00
C PRO A 65 15.32 10.93 7.52
N ALA A 66 16.10 9.95 7.06
CA ALA A 66 15.99 8.56 7.51
C ALA A 66 16.05 8.44 9.05
N THR A 67 16.87 9.25 9.71
CA THR A 67 17.03 9.28 11.16
C THR A 67 15.76 9.67 11.91
N ASP A 68 14.87 10.45 11.31
CA ASP A 68 13.61 10.88 11.93
C ASP A 68 12.61 9.71 12.06
N TYR A 69 12.79 8.63 11.30
CA TYR A 69 11.99 7.41 11.44
C TYR A 69 12.40 6.56 12.64
N VAL A 70 13.56 6.80 13.27
CA VAL A 70 14.02 5.97 14.39
C VAL A 70 13.10 6.09 15.61
N ALA A 71 12.78 7.32 16.01
CA ALA A 71 11.93 7.58 17.18
C ALA A 71 10.55 6.90 17.10
N PRO A 72 9.72 7.07 16.05
CA PRO A 72 8.40 6.43 15.99
C PRO A 72 8.46 4.89 15.98
N PHE A 73 9.51 4.29 15.41
CA PHE A 73 9.70 2.82 15.46
C PHE A 73 10.17 2.34 16.84
N GLN A 74 11.01 3.12 17.53
CA GLN A 74 11.45 2.85 18.89
C GLN A 74 10.30 2.97 19.89
N ASP A 75 9.57 4.08 19.84
CA ASP A 75 8.53 4.43 20.82
C ASP A 75 7.27 3.54 20.68
N SER A 76 6.97 3.09 19.46
CA SER A 76 5.93 2.07 19.22
C SER A 76 6.31 0.65 19.69
N GLY A 77 7.59 0.42 19.98
CA GLY A 77 8.15 -0.89 20.32
C GLY A 77 8.33 -1.82 19.12
N MET A 78 8.29 -1.31 17.89
CA MET A 78 8.41 -2.13 16.67
C MET A 78 9.82 -2.72 16.47
N MET A 79 10.85 -2.10 17.08
CA MET A 79 12.27 -2.45 16.90
C MET A 79 12.59 -3.94 17.09
N GLU A 80 11.86 -4.65 17.96
CA GLU A 80 12.10 -6.07 18.20
C GLU A 80 11.83 -6.95 16.97
N TYR A 81 10.85 -6.56 16.12
CA TYR A 81 10.40 -7.33 14.95
C TYR A 81 11.14 -6.98 13.66
N LEU A 82 11.90 -5.88 13.64
CA LEU A 82 12.53 -5.38 12.41
C LEU A 82 13.63 -6.31 11.93
N TRP A 83 13.53 -6.69 10.65
CA TRP A 83 14.56 -7.40 9.94
C TRP A 83 15.56 -6.42 9.31
N THR A 84 16.85 -6.73 9.45
CA THR A 84 17.95 -5.96 8.85
C THR A 84 18.65 -6.81 7.80
N PRO A 85 18.82 -6.32 6.56
CA PRO A 85 19.48 -7.06 5.50
C PRO A 85 20.99 -7.14 5.74
N PRO A 86 21.66 -8.20 5.26
CA PRO A 86 23.12 -8.33 5.35
C PRO A 86 23.88 -7.38 4.40
N SER A 87 23.19 -6.77 3.44
CA SER A 87 23.74 -5.90 2.40
C SER A 87 22.75 -4.79 2.05
N ALA A 88 23.24 -3.65 1.56
CA ALA A 88 22.41 -2.53 1.08
C ALA A 88 21.71 -2.81 -0.26
N THR A 89 22.06 -3.91 -0.92
CA THR A 89 21.43 -4.43 -2.15
C THR A 89 21.38 -5.95 -2.07
N MET A 90 20.30 -6.54 -2.58
CA MET A 90 20.07 -7.98 -2.54
C MET A 90 19.40 -8.48 -3.82
N ASN A 91 19.77 -9.69 -4.22
CA ASN A 91 19.06 -10.46 -5.23
C ASN A 91 17.92 -11.27 -4.59
N LEU A 92 17.04 -11.84 -5.41
CA LEU A 92 15.93 -12.68 -4.96
C LEU A 92 16.36 -13.86 -4.07
N THR A 93 17.50 -14.47 -4.37
CA THR A 93 18.02 -15.63 -3.64
C THR A 93 18.65 -15.27 -2.30
N ASP A 94 18.88 -13.98 -2.03
CA ASP A 94 19.53 -13.53 -0.80
C ASP A 94 18.51 -13.35 0.35
N TRP A 95 17.21 -13.31 0.03
CA TRP A 95 16.14 -13.16 1.02
C TRP A 95 16.04 -14.39 1.92
N PRO A 96 15.85 -14.20 3.24
CA PRO A 96 15.53 -15.31 4.13
C PRO A 96 14.15 -15.88 3.78
N THR A 97 13.95 -17.13 4.16
CA THR A 97 12.61 -17.73 4.14
C THR A 97 11.71 -17.12 5.22
N LEU A 98 10.40 -17.17 5.02
CA LEU A 98 9.43 -16.75 6.04
C LEU A 98 9.61 -17.52 7.36
N ALA A 99 9.93 -18.82 7.28
CA ALA A 99 10.20 -19.66 8.45
C ALA A 99 11.40 -19.15 9.27
N GLU A 100 12.49 -18.77 8.62
CA GLU A 100 13.67 -18.20 9.31
C GLU A 100 13.35 -16.85 9.95
N MET A 101 12.56 -16.01 9.29
CA MET A 101 12.09 -14.73 9.84
C MET A 101 11.24 -14.92 11.09
N ILE A 102 10.31 -15.89 11.07
CA ILE A 102 9.47 -16.26 12.22
C ILE A 102 10.31 -16.78 13.38
N ILE A 103 11.22 -17.74 13.13
CA ILE A 103 12.07 -18.35 14.16
C ILE A 103 12.96 -17.30 14.84
N LYS A 104 13.48 -16.33 14.08
CA LYS A 104 14.32 -15.24 14.61
C LYS A 104 13.52 -14.08 15.20
N ASN A 105 12.19 -14.15 15.14
CA ASN A 105 11.27 -13.05 15.45
C ASN A 105 11.61 -11.74 14.71
N LYS A 106 12.17 -11.83 13.50
CA LYS A 106 12.48 -10.69 12.61
C LYS A 106 11.49 -10.69 11.45
N ARG A 107 10.25 -10.32 11.76
CA ARG A 107 9.05 -10.54 10.95
C ARG A 107 8.53 -9.29 10.24
N VAL A 108 9.25 -8.16 10.33
CA VAL A 108 8.86 -6.90 9.69
C VAL A 108 9.98 -6.40 8.79
N VAL A 109 9.70 -6.26 7.50
CA VAL A 109 10.58 -5.60 6.53
C VAL A 109 10.05 -4.19 6.29
N VAL A 110 10.89 -3.18 6.41
CA VAL A 110 10.48 -1.78 6.22
C VAL A 110 11.22 -1.18 5.04
N MET A 111 10.46 -0.68 4.07
CA MET A 111 10.98 -0.03 2.88
C MET A 111 10.49 1.42 2.81
N LEU A 112 11.38 2.31 2.37
CA LEU A 112 11.10 3.71 2.12
C LEU A 112 11.44 4.03 0.66
N ASP A 113 10.52 4.67 -0.05
CA ASP A 113 10.67 4.91 -1.49
C ASP A 113 11.80 5.89 -1.82
N TYR A 114 12.02 6.92 -1.00
CA TYR A 114 13.09 7.89 -1.19
C TYR A 114 13.75 8.31 0.12
N ASN A 115 15.03 8.67 0.03
CA ASN A 115 15.83 9.22 1.14
C ASN A 115 16.04 8.26 2.32
N ALA A 116 16.03 6.95 2.07
CA ALA A 116 16.55 5.96 3.01
C ALA A 116 18.09 6.07 3.10
N ASP A 117 18.63 5.85 4.29
CA ASP A 117 20.08 5.81 4.54
C ASP A 117 20.41 4.63 5.47
N GLN A 118 20.73 3.49 4.86
CA GLN A 118 21.05 2.27 5.59
C GLN A 118 22.40 2.32 6.33
N SER A 119 23.22 3.35 6.12
CA SER A 119 24.43 3.56 6.92
C SER A 119 24.09 4.12 8.31
N GLN A 120 23.00 4.89 8.42
CA GLN A 120 22.51 5.47 9.67
C GLN A 120 21.37 4.65 10.29
N VAL A 121 20.49 4.10 9.45
CA VAL A 121 19.30 3.34 9.87
C VAL A 121 19.26 2.00 9.11
N PRO A 122 20.01 0.97 9.55
CA PRO A 122 20.27 -0.24 8.75
C PRO A 122 19.03 -1.06 8.33
N TRP A 123 17.96 -1.01 9.14
CA TRP A 123 16.71 -1.73 8.91
C TRP A 123 15.73 -0.98 7.98
N LEU A 124 16.00 0.29 7.65
CA LEU A 124 15.15 1.11 6.78
C LEU A 124 15.66 1.00 5.34
N LEU A 125 15.09 0.07 4.58
CA LEU A 125 15.56 -0.28 3.25
C LEU A 125 15.21 0.82 2.24
N ASN A 126 16.15 1.16 1.36
CA ASN A 126 15.82 1.89 0.14
C ASN A 126 15.06 0.96 -0.79
N GLU A 127 13.76 1.19 -0.98
CA GLU A 127 12.88 0.32 -1.76
C GLU A 127 13.52 -0.14 -3.09
N TRP A 128 14.09 0.81 -3.84
CA TRP A 128 14.62 0.58 -5.18
C TRP A 128 15.89 -0.26 -5.23
N ASN A 129 16.49 -0.58 -4.09
CA ASN A 129 17.60 -1.54 -4.03
C ASN A 129 17.13 -2.99 -3.92
N TYR A 130 15.87 -3.21 -3.54
CA TYR A 130 15.32 -4.51 -3.15
C TYR A 130 14.12 -4.92 -3.99
N GLN A 131 13.35 -3.95 -4.46
CA GLN A 131 12.22 -4.17 -5.33
C GLN A 131 12.01 -3.08 -6.37
N TRP A 132 11.13 -3.34 -7.32
CA TRP A 132 10.62 -2.38 -8.29
C TRP A 132 9.10 -2.48 -8.38
N GLN A 133 8.45 -1.55 -9.10
CA GLN A 133 7.01 -1.58 -9.30
C GLN A 133 6.60 -1.45 -10.77
N THR A 134 5.47 -2.09 -11.09
CA THR A 134 4.69 -1.82 -12.31
C THR A 134 4.10 -0.40 -12.25
N PRO A 135 3.41 0.12 -13.30
CA PRO A 135 2.99 1.51 -13.32
C PRO A 135 2.19 1.96 -12.10
N PHE A 136 2.68 3.02 -11.47
CA PHE A 136 2.14 3.66 -10.29
C PHE A 136 0.90 4.49 -10.63
N SER A 137 -0.08 4.45 -9.72
CA SER A 137 -1.37 5.14 -9.83
C SER A 137 -2.05 4.98 -11.20
N PRO A 138 -2.29 3.72 -11.64
CA PRO A 138 -2.80 3.45 -12.98
C PRO A 138 -4.23 4.00 -13.15
N THR A 139 -4.46 4.71 -14.25
CA THR A 139 -5.81 5.15 -14.70
C THR A 139 -6.34 4.33 -15.87
N ASN A 140 -5.57 3.34 -16.32
CA ASN A 140 -5.91 2.44 -17.42
C ASN A 140 -6.04 1.00 -16.88
N PRO A 141 -7.18 0.32 -17.05
CA PRO A 141 -7.41 -1.03 -16.56
C PRO A 141 -6.62 -2.13 -17.31
N ALA A 142 -5.71 -1.76 -18.22
CA ALA A 142 -4.82 -2.70 -18.88
C ALA A 142 -3.71 -3.24 -17.96
N PHE A 143 -3.31 -2.49 -16.92
CA PHE A 143 -2.30 -2.86 -15.94
C PHE A 143 -1.07 -3.58 -16.54
N PRO A 144 -0.23 -2.90 -17.35
CA PRO A 144 0.90 -3.57 -17.96
C PRO A 144 1.93 -3.96 -16.89
N CYS A 145 2.55 -5.14 -17.07
CA CYS A 145 3.54 -5.68 -16.15
C CYS A 145 4.96 -5.12 -16.39
N THR A 146 5.09 -3.96 -17.03
CA THR A 146 6.37 -3.32 -17.34
C THR A 146 6.90 -2.56 -16.14
N GLU A 147 8.22 -2.47 -15.98
CA GLU A 147 8.80 -1.68 -14.91
C GLU A 147 8.56 -0.18 -15.11
N GLN A 148 8.22 0.51 -14.02
CA GLN A 148 8.09 1.97 -14.04
C GLN A 148 8.89 2.63 -12.91
N ARG A 149 8.94 2.02 -11.72
CA ARG A 149 9.63 2.58 -10.55
C ARG A 149 10.69 1.60 -10.03
N PRO A 150 11.97 2.01 -9.93
CA PRO A 150 12.51 3.31 -10.34
C PRO A 150 12.56 3.47 -11.88
N PRO A 151 12.56 4.71 -12.41
CA PRO A 151 12.60 4.93 -13.85
C PRO A 151 13.92 4.44 -14.45
N ASN A 152 13.86 3.92 -15.67
CA ASN A 152 15.02 3.44 -16.44
C ASN A 152 15.82 2.31 -15.78
N GLN A 153 15.21 1.51 -14.90
CA GLN A 153 15.83 0.28 -14.43
C GLN A 153 15.96 -0.73 -15.58
N ALA A 154 17.12 -1.36 -15.70
CA ALA A 154 17.33 -2.41 -16.68
C ALA A 154 16.59 -3.69 -16.28
N GLU A 155 16.05 -4.40 -17.27
CA GLU A 155 15.22 -5.60 -17.05
C GLU A 155 15.98 -6.71 -16.30
N ASP A 156 17.27 -6.88 -16.58
CA ASP A 156 18.13 -7.86 -15.89
C ASP A 156 18.26 -7.59 -14.38
N VAL A 157 18.28 -6.31 -13.99
CA VAL A 157 18.22 -5.90 -12.58
C VAL A 157 16.85 -6.21 -12.00
N SER A 158 15.77 -5.90 -12.72
CA SER A 158 14.38 -6.17 -12.31
C SER A 158 14.09 -7.67 -12.14
N ARG A 159 14.65 -8.51 -13.01
CA ARG A 159 14.55 -9.98 -12.92
C ARG A 159 15.16 -10.54 -11.65
N ASN A 160 16.15 -9.85 -11.08
CA ASN A 160 16.86 -10.29 -9.87
C ASN A 160 16.37 -9.62 -8.58
N ARG A 161 15.31 -8.80 -8.61
CA ARG A 161 14.76 -8.11 -7.43
C ARG A 161 13.33 -8.52 -7.14
N MET A 162 12.82 -8.28 -5.93
CA MET A 162 11.38 -8.43 -5.69
C MET A 162 10.58 -7.42 -6.53
N TYR A 163 9.28 -7.60 -6.67
CA TYR A 163 8.45 -6.57 -7.29
C TYR A 163 7.04 -6.49 -6.72
N LEU A 164 6.52 -5.27 -6.73
CA LEU A 164 5.16 -4.93 -6.36
C LEU A 164 4.35 -4.64 -7.63
N MET A 165 3.24 -5.36 -7.77
CA MET A 165 2.29 -5.16 -8.85
C MET A 165 1.22 -4.16 -8.41
N ASN A 166 1.26 -2.96 -8.96
CA ASN A 166 0.22 -1.95 -8.80
C ASN A 166 -1.04 -2.36 -9.57
N HIS A 167 -2.13 -2.58 -8.84
CA HIS A 167 -3.45 -2.94 -9.35
C HIS A 167 -4.57 -2.13 -8.64
N ASN A 168 -4.29 -0.86 -8.39
CA ASN A 168 -5.20 0.11 -7.78
C ASN A 168 -5.71 1.09 -8.85
N LEU A 169 -6.81 0.74 -9.55
CA LEU A 169 -7.34 1.58 -10.62
C LEU A 169 -7.84 2.92 -10.07
N ASN A 170 -7.33 4.01 -10.63
CA ASN A 170 -7.69 5.36 -10.25
C ASN A 170 -8.55 6.05 -11.32
N ILE A 171 -9.43 6.93 -10.85
CA ILE A 171 -10.17 7.88 -11.68
C ILE A 171 -9.64 9.28 -11.36
N GLU A 172 -9.36 10.03 -12.41
CA GLU A 172 -8.96 11.43 -12.31
C GLU A 172 -10.19 12.32 -12.14
N VAL A 173 -10.21 13.13 -11.08
CA VAL A 173 -11.28 14.08 -10.77
C VAL A 173 -10.73 15.49 -10.75
N SER A 174 -11.24 16.30 -11.67
CA SER A 174 -10.94 17.73 -11.74
C SER A 174 -12.02 18.54 -11.02
N LEU A 175 -11.64 19.25 -9.96
CA LEU A 175 -12.52 20.19 -9.24
C LEU A 175 -12.08 21.64 -9.52
N PRO A 176 -13.01 22.59 -9.69
CA PRO A 176 -12.64 24.00 -9.87
C PRO A 176 -11.77 24.51 -8.71
N GLY A 177 -10.58 25.02 -9.02
CA GLY A 177 -9.65 25.58 -8.04
C GLY A 177 -8.80 24.57 -7.27
N VAL A 178 -8.91 23.27 -7.57
CA VAL A 178 -8.05 22.22 -7.00
C VAL A 178 -7.29 21.54 -8.13
N SER A 179 -6.00 21.25 -7.90
CA SER A 179 -5.25 20.38 -8.80
C SER A 179 -5.98 19.04 -8.96
N SER A 180 -5.82 18.40 -10.10
CA SER A 180 -6.46 17.11 -10.36
C SER A 180 -6.13 16.09 -9.26
N ILE A 181 -7.15 15.38 -8.75
CA ILE A 181 -7.01 14.37 -7.70
C ILE A 181 -7.33 13.01 -8.29
N LEU A 182 -6.50 12.02 -7.96
CA LEU A 182 -6.80 10.62 -8.22
C LEU A 182 -7.59 10.03 -7.05
N ILE A 183 -8.71 9.39 -7.36
CA ILE A 183 -9.49 8.61 -6.41
C ILE A 183 -9.59 7.16 -6.87
N PRO A 184 -9.69 6.18 -5.95
CA PRO A 184 -9.97 4.80 -6.32
C PRO A 184 -11.24 4.68 -7.18
N ALA A 185 -11.19 3.83 -8.20
CA ALA A 185 -12.32 3.52 -9.07
C ALA A 185 -13.36 2.64 -8.36
N TYR A 186 -13.94 3.15 -7.28
CA TYR A 186 -14.73 2.38 -6.31
C TYR A 186 -15.86 1.56 -6.95
N SER A 187 -16.58 2.13 -7.92
CA SER A 187 -17.69 1.44 -8.61
C SER A 187 -17.25 0.26 -9.49
N LEU A 188 -15.95 0.09 -9.71
CA LEU A 188 -15.37 -0.97 -10.54
C LEU A 188 -14.67 -2.04 -9.70
N LEU A 189 -14.63 -1.93 -8.37
CA LEU A 189 -13.88 -2.86 -7.52
C LEU A 189 -14.32 -4.32 -7.67
N ASP A 190 -15.61 -4.59 -7.86
CA ASP A 190 -16.11 -5.96 -8.10
C ASP A 190 -15.48 -6.62 -9.33
N GLN A 191 -15.13 -5.82 -10.35
CA GLN A 191 -14.46 -6.27 -11.57
C GLN A 191 -12.93 -6.23 -11.43
N VAL A 192 -12.38 -5.13 -10.94
CA VAL A 192 -10.93 -4.91 -10.83
C VAL A 192 -10.33 -5.88 -9.83
N ASN A 193 -10.92 -6.07 -8.66
CA ASN A 193 -10.40 -7.01 -7.66
C ASN A 193 -10.87 -8.46 -7.89
N ALA A 194 -11.45 -8.78 -9.04
CA ALA A 194 -11.97 -10.12 -9.31
C ALA A 194 -10.87 -11.18 -9.52
N VAL A 195 -11.21 -12.45 -9.27
CA VAL A 195 -10.32 -13.59 -9.56
C VAL A 195 -10.05 -13.80 -11.05
N SER A 196 -10.91 -13.30 -11.93
CA SER A 196 -10.79 -13.43 -13.38
C SER A 196 -11.65 -12.39 -14.11
N GLY A 197 -11.44 -12.26 -15.42
CA GLY A 197 -12.14 -11.28 -16.25
C GLY A 197 -11.23 -10.14 -16.70
N ASN A 198 -11.71 -9.33 -17.63
CA ASN A 198 -10.93 -8.23 -18.19
C ASN A 198 -10.65 -7.16 -17.14
N GLY A 199 -9.39 -6.74 -17.02
CA GLY A 199 -8.94 -5.76 -16.03
C GLY A 199 -8.94 -6.27 -14.58
N SER A 200 -9.13 -7.56 -14.36
CA SER A 200 -9.15 -8.16 -13.02
C SER A 200 -7.73 -8.40 -12.46
N VAL A 201 -7.61 -8.44 -11.13
CA VAL A 201 -6.34 -8.69 -10.44
C VAL A 201 -5.83 -10.09 -10.74
N GLY A 202 -6.72 -11.07 -10.87
CA GLY A 202 -6.34 -12.43 -11.26
C GLY A 202 -5.75 -12.51 -12.66
N LEU A 203 -6.32 -11.77 -13.63
CA LEU A 203 -5.75 -11.69 -14.99
C LEU A 203 -4.41 -10.95 -14.99
N ASN A 204 -4.28 -9.88 -14.19
CA ASN A 204 -3.04 -9.11 -14.08
C ASN A 204 -1.89 -9.98 -13.54
N VAL A 205 -2.14 -10.73 -12.45
CA VAL A 205 -1.15 -11.67 -11.89
C VAL A 205 -0.71 -12.69 -12.92
N GLN A 206 -1.64 -13.31 -13.67
CA GLN A 206 -1.31 -14.29 -14.71
C GLN A 206 -0.45 -13.69 -15.83
N ASN A 207 -0.77 -12.48 -16.28
CA ASN A 207 0.01 -11.78 -17.30
C ASN A 207 1.42 -11.47 -16.80
N CYS A 208 1.55 -11.02 -15.55
CA CYS A 208 2.84 -10.70 -14.96
C CYS A 208 3.67 -11.96 -14.73
N GLU A 209 3.05 -13.04 -14.26
CA GLU A 209 3.72 -14.33 -14.11
C GLU A 209 4.26 -14.86 -15.45
N LYS A 210 3.48 -14.73 -16.52
CA LYS A 210 3.92 -15.11 -17.87
C LYS A 210 5.07 -14.25 -18.41
N MET A 211 5.14 -12.97 -18.04
CA MET A 211 6.18 -12.05 -18.51
C MET A 211 7.50 -12.21 -17.72
N TRP A 212 7.36 -12.44 -16.41
CA TRP A 212 8.48 -12.43 -15.45
C TRP A 212 8.93 -13.82 -15.00
N ASP A 213 8.27 -14.87 -15.47
CA ASP A 213 8.50 -16.28 -15.11
C ASP A 213 8.35 -16.56 -13.60
N ARG A 214 7.61 -15.70 -12.90
CA ARG A 214 7.28 -15.80 -11.46
C ARG A 214 6.15 -14.84 -11.09
N PRO A 215 5.36 -15.14 -10.05
CA PRO A 215 4.34 -14.22 -9.56
C PRO A 215 4.95 -12.98 -8.88
N PRO A 216 4.15 -11.90 -8.72
CA PRO A 216 4.56 -10.75 -7.94
C PRO A 216 4.78 -11.10 -6.47
N ASN A 217 5.76 -10.45 -5.85
CA ASN A 217 5.98 -10.57 -4.40
C ASN A 217 4.85 -9.88 -3.63
N TRP A 218 4.33 -8.78 -4.19
CA TRP A 218 3.25 -7.99 -3.60
C TRP A 218 2.20 -7.61 -4.62
N ILE A 219 0.93 -7.65 -4.21
CA ILE A 219 -0.22 -7.20 -4.99
C ILE A 219 -0.78 -5.98 -4.25
N LEU A 220 -0.72 -4.80 -4.87
CA LEU A 220 -1.28 -3.58 -4.29
C LEU A 220 -2.64 -3.28 -4.94
N VAL A 221 -3.70 -3.31 -4.15
CA VAL A 221 -5.08 -3.02 -4.57
C VAL A 221 -5.69 -1.95 -3.69
N ASP A 222 -6.69 -1.26 -4.20
CA ASP A 222 -7.60 -0.50 -3.35
C ASP A 222 -8.67 -1.44 -2.79
N TYR A 223 -8.96 -1.31 -1.49
CA TYR A 223 -10.01 -2.07 -0.79
C TYR A 223 -9.92 -3.59 -0.98
N TYR A 224 -8.94 -4.23 -0.32
CA TYR A 224 -8.66 -5.66 -0.44
C TYR A 224 -9.86 -6.59 -0.16
N ASN A 225 -10.87 -6.11 0.57
CA ASN A 225 -12.07 -6.85 0.94
C ASN A 225 -13.20 -6.76 -0.11
N PHE A 226 -13.00 -6.00 -1.19
CA PHE A 226 -13.92 -5.88 -2.31
C PHE A 226 -13.44 -6.72 -3.50
N GLY A 227 -14.40 -7.12 -4.34
CA GLY A 227 -14.18 -7.95 -5.53
C GLY A 227 -15.42 -8.78 -5.85
N ASN A 228 -15.31 -9.71 -6.81
CA ASN A 228 -16.44 -10.54 -7.22
C ASN A 228 -17.00 -11.44 -6.09
N PHE A 229 -16.24 -11.58 -5.01
CA PHE A 229 -16.70 -11.95 -3.67
C PHE A 229 -15.70 -11.37 -2.65
N ASN A 230 -16.11 -11.25 -1.37
CA ASN A 230 -15.24 -10.76 -0.31
C ASN A 230 -14.03 -11.70 -0.13
N GLY A 231 -12.83 -11.17 -0.36
CA GLY A 231 -11.57 -11.93 -0.27
C GLY A 231 -11.05 -12.50 -1.59
N SER A 232 -11.64 -12.14 -2.73
CA SER A 232 -11.15 -12.55 -4.06
C SER A 232 -9.67 -12.25 -4.30
N VAL A 233 -9.16 -11.13 -3.80
CA VAL A 233 -7.73 -10.77 -3.88
C VAL A 233 -6.85 -11.79 -3.15
N PHE A 234 -7.31 -12.33 -2.02
CA PHE A 234 -6.60 -13.37 -1.28
C PHE A 234 -6.66 -14.72 -1.99
N GLN A 235 -7.75 -15.04 -2.70
CA GLN A 235 -7.76 -16.22 -3.57
C GLN A 235 -6.71 -16.10 -4.68
N VAL A 236 -6.56 -14.92 -5.28
CA VAL A 236 -5.53 -14.68 -6.31
C VAL A 236 -4.13 -14.83 -5.72
N ALA A 237 -3.86 -14.25 -4.55
CA ALA A 237 -2.58 -14.41 -3.86
C ALA A 237 -2.31 -15.89 -3.50
N ALA A 238 -3.31 -16.62 -3.01
CA ALA A 238 -3.19 -18.04 -2.69
C ALA A 238 -2.87 -18.89 -3.93
N THR A 239 -3.55 -18.62 -5.04
CA THR A 239 -3.31 -19.29 -6.32
C THR A 239 -1.88 -19.04 -6.81
N ALA A 240 -1.41 -17.79 -6.74
CA ALA A 240 -0.04 -17.42 -7.11
C ALA A 240 1.04 -18.11 -6.23
N ASN A 241 0.69 -18.44 -4.98
CA ASN A 241 1.57 -19.15 -4.06
C ASN A 241 1.36 -20.67 -4.06
N ASN A 242 0.49 -21.19 -4.95
CA ASN A 242 0.13 -22.60 -5.01
C ASN A 242 -0.36 -23.16 -3.65
N VAL A 243 -1.16 -22.38 -2.92
CA VAL A 243 -1.79 -22.78 -1.66
C VAL A 243 -3.31 -22.76 -1.78
N THR A 244 -3.99 -23.61 -0.99
CA THR A 244 -5.45 -23.70 -1.00
C THR A 244 -6.07 -22.46 -0.34
N TYR A 245 -7.09 -21.89 -0.98
CA TYR A 245 -7.90 -20.81 -0.42
C TYR A 245 -9.28 -21.33 0.00
N ASN A 246 -9.76 -20.90 1.15
CA ASN A 246 -11.11 -21.14 1.63
C ASN A 246 -11.92 -19.84 1.53
N ASP A 247 -12.85 -19.77 0.59
CA ASP A 247 -13.70 -18.60 0.33
C ASP A 247 -14.67 -18.26 1.47
N GLN A 248 -14.86 -19.15 2.44
CA GLN A 248 -15.65 -18.91 3.65
C GLN A 248 -14.84 -18.28 4.79
N SER A 249 -13.52 -18.16 4.63
CA SER A 249 -12.61 -17.77 5.72
C SER A 249 -12.20 -16.29 5.73
N CYS A 250 -12.65 -15.51 4.74
CA CYS A 250 -12.30 -14.09 4.60
C CYS A 250 -13.56 -13.22 4.48
N CYS A 251 -13.54 -11.92 4.74
CA CYS A 251 -12.72 -11.13 5.65
C CYS A 251 -13.73 -10.40 6.57
N GLY A 252 -13.30 -9.51 7.49
CA GLY A 252 -14.25 -8.72 8.30
C GLY A 252 -15.35 -8.02 7.47
N THR A 253 -16.47 -7.67 8.11
CA THR A 253 -17.58 -6.94 7.46
C THR A 253 -17.11 -5.61 6.89
N GLU A 254 -17.72 -5.16 5.78
CA GLU A 254 -17.44 -3.87 5.15
C GLU A 254 -17.47 -2.72 6.18
N ASP A 255 -16.31 -2.16 6.52
CA ASP A 255 -16.29 -0.84 7.13
C ASP A 255 -16.66 0.18 6.06
N THR A 256 -17.84 0.78 6.22
CA THR A 256 -18.34 1.82 5.32
C THR A 256 -17.38 3.01 5.33
N SER A 257 -16.74 3.29 4.19
CA SER A 257 -16.08 4.57 3.91
C SER A 257 -16.98 5.75 4.30
N ALA A 258 -16.39 6.86 4.74
CA ALA A 258 -17.10 8.11 5.06
C ALA A 258 -18.01 8.60 3.90
N ALA A 259 -17.71 8.20 2.66
CA ALA A 259 -18.56 8.45 1.49
C ALA A 259 -19.95 7.79 1.60
N HIS A 260 -20.05 6.64 2.26
CA HIS A 260 -21.32 5.93 2.47
C HIS A 260 -22.16 6.56 3.59
N ALA A 261 -21.50 7.12 4.62
CA ALA A 261 -22.17 7.83 5.72
C ALA A 261 -22.94 9.06 5.20
N LEU A 262 -22.36 9.81 4.25
CA LEU A 262 -23.01 10.94 3.58
C LEU A 262 -24.25 10.52 2.77
N ARG A 263 -24.24 9.33 2.18
CA ARG A 263 -25.37 8.80 1.40
C ARG A 263 -26.54 8.37 2.30
N SER A 264 -26.25 7.84 3.50
CA SER A 264 -27.28 7.42 4.46
C SER A 264 -28.02 8.60 5.11
N GLN A 265 -27.36 9.76 5.27
CA GLN A 265 -27.96 10.98 5.81
C GLN A 265 -28.66 11.84 4.74
N GLY A 266 -28.29 11.67 3.46
CA GLY A 266 -28.83 12.45 2.34
C GLY A 266 -30.29 12.16 1.94
N PHE A 267 -30.89 11.07 2.45
CA PHE A 267 -32.28 10.72 2.12
C PHE A 267 -33.34 11.36 3.05
N PHE A 268 -32.94 12.11 4.09
CA PHE A 268 -33.89 12.72 5.03
C PHE A 268 -33.98 14.26 5.00
N VAL A 269 -33.25 14.95 4.10
CA VAL A 269 -33.30 16.44 4.02
C VAL A 269 -33.81 16.96 2.67
N ALA A 270 -34.24 16.09 1.76
CA ALA A 270 -34.91 16.51 0.52
C ALA A 270 -36.40 16.83 0.76
N SER A 271 -36.69 17.80 1.63
CA SER A 271 -38.02 18.43 1.73
C SER A 271 -37.90 19.76 2.48
N VAL A 272 -38.48 20.79 1.88
CA VAL A 272 -38.66 22.17 2.38
C VAL A 272 -37.47 23.11 2.11
N LEU A 273 -37.53 23.82 0.98
CA LEU A 273 -37.65 25.28 0.92
C LEU A 273 -37.73 25.74 -0.55
N VAL A 274 -38.95 25.67 -1.09
CA VAL A 274 -39.37 26.59 -2.15
C VAL A 274 -39.90 27.82 -1.44
N GLY A 275 -39.28 28.99 -1.62
CA GLY A 275 -39.95 30.26 -1.30
C GLY A 275 -39.10 31.45 -0.83
N VAL A 276 -38.72 32.28 -1.81
CA VAL A 276 -38.81 33.75 -1.86
C VAL A 276 -37.80 34.64 -1.08
N PHE A 277 -37.38 35.67 -1.84
CA PHE A 277 -36.83 37.01 -1.52
C PHE A 277 -35.31 37.13 -1.72
N LEU A 278 -34.82 37.62 -2.87
CA LEU A 278 -34.82 39.02 -3.37
C LEU A 278 -34.35 40.06 -2.33
N LEU A 279 -33.21 40.66 -2.68
CA LEU A 279 -32.68 41.99 -2.36
C LEU A 279 -31.56 42.10 -1.31
N TRP A 280 -30.46 42.67 -1.83
CA TRP A 280 -29.20 43.17 -1.25
C TRP A 280 -28.11 42.17 -0.92
#